data_AF-A0A7V5MGN9-F1
#
_entry.id   AF-A0A7V5MGN9-F1
#
_cell.length_a   1.000
_cell.length_b   1.000
_cell.length_c   1.000
_cell.angle_alpha   90.00
_cell.angle_beta   90.00
_cell.angle_gamma   90.00
#
_symmetry.space_group_name_H-M   'P 1'
#
loop_
_entity.id
_entity.type
_entity.pdbx_description
1 polymer ?
#
loop_
_entity_poly.entity_id
_entity_poly.type
_entity_poly.pdbx_seq_one_letter_code
_entity_poly.pdbx_strand_id
1 'polypeptide(L)'
;MSTINTITDVLQAVHRKYEGDTNYPSAGSEDHTIRLEHANDAIGLWESEALDGSVVWESLISEAVVSAGGNGSDDLPSDFLSTYRADGGRQAYCTAGETTYRQVTPGVGNWRKKENITVEPVFWIAGGKIKTFPAATSDITLPYLRRAKRYASGTESDPLDVPEGYFLVYYVLSQLYATDRDVALMDLNLGRAEELMGKMKSGSVNEHESESDFVIGT
;
A
#
# COMPACT_ATOMS: atom_id res chain seq x y z
N MET A 1 -15.34 -7.69 -20.68
CA MET A 1 -15.07 -6.40 -20.01
C MET A 1 -13.66 -5.99 -20.40
N SER A 2 -13.43 -4.72 -20.75
CA SER A 2 -12.08 -4.19 -20.94
C SER A 2 -11.36 -4.19 -19.59
N THR A 3 -10.16 -4.75 -19.53
CA THR A 3 -9.31 -4.70 -18.32
C THR A 3 -8.87 -3.26 -18.05
N ILE A 4 -8.94 -2.81 -16.79
CA ILE A 4 -8.53 -1.48 -16.36
C ILE A 4 -7.13 -1.60 -15.73
N ASN A 5 -6.09 -1.20 -16.46
CA ASN A 5 -4.70 -1.39 -16.02
C ASN A 5 -3.92 -0.09 -15.84
N THR A 6 -4.44 1.03 -16.35
CA THR A 6 -3.82 2.35 -16.28
C THR A 6 -4.80 3.39 -15.74
N ILE A 7 -4.30 4.56 -15.34
CA ILE A 7 -5.19 5.67 -14.96
C ILE A 7 -5.98 6.18 -16.16
N THR A 8 -5.39 6.19 -17.35
CA THR A 8 -6.16 6.51 -18.56
C THR A 8 -7.38 5.61 -18.71
N ASP A 9 -7.25 4.30 -18.47
CA ASP A 9 -8.39 3.38 -18.54
C ASP A 9 -9.48 3.72 -17.51
N VAL A 10 -9.07 4.06 -16.28
CA VAL A 10 -9.97 4.49 -15.20
C VAL A 10 -10.75 5.72 -15.63
N LEU A 11 -10.06 6.79 -16.03
CA LEU A 11 -10.68 8.07 -16.37
C LEU A 11 -11.64 7.94 -17.56
N GLN A 12 -11.26 7.18 -18.58
CA GLN A 12 -12.14 6.91 -19.72
C GLN A 12 -13.35 6.05 -19.34
N ALA A 13 -13.17 5.07 -18.44
CA ALA A 13 -14.28 4.24 -17.95
C ALA A 13 -15.27 5.04 -17.11
N VAL A 14 -14.77 5.94 -16.25
CA VAL A 14 -15.59 6.90 -15.49
C VAL A 14 -16.38 7.77 -16.47
N HIS A 15 -15.70 8.41 -17.43
CA HIS A 15 -16.35 9.30 -18.39
C HIS A 15 -17.47 8.61 -19.18
N ARG A 16 -17.21 7.42 -19.74
CA ARG A 16 -18.25 6.66 -20.46
C ARG A 16 -19.46 6.32 -19.59
N LYS A 17 -19.24 6.05 -18.30
CA LYS A 17 -20.30 5.68 -17.36
C LYS A 17 -21.08 6.89 -16.82
N TYR A 18 -20.43 8.05 -16.74
CA TYR A 18 -21.00 9.27 -16.19
C TYR A 18 -21.65 10.16 -17.25
N GLU A 19 -20.94 10.44 -18.36
CA GLU A 19 -21.43 11.31 -19.45
C GLU A 19 -22.16 10.54 -20.55
N GLY A 20 -21.91 9.23 -20.67
CA GLY A 20 -22.53 8.40 -21.71
C GLY A 20 -21.93 8.57 -23.11
N ASP A 21 -20.78 9.25 -23.24
CA ASP A 21 -20.11 9.43 -24.53
C ASP A 21 -18.59 9.09 -24.51
N THR A 22 -17.88 9.45 -25.57
CA THR A 22 -16.44 9.18 -25.75
C THR A 22 -15.62 10.45 -25.99
N ASN A 23 -16.19 11.62 -25.71
CA ASN A 23 -15.55 12.92 -25.84
C ASN A 23 -14.67 13.19 -24.60
N TYR A 24 -13.65 12.36 -24.43
CA TYR A 24 -12.84 12.35 -23.22
C TYR A 24 -12.26 13.74 -22.89
N PRO A 25 -12.31 14.16 -21.61
CA PRO A 25 -11.74 15.44 -21.21
C PRO A 25 -10.23 15.44 -21.48
N SER A 26 -9.74 16.57 -22.00
CA SER A 26 -8.31 16.75 -22.25
C SER A 26 -7.53 16.83 -20.93
N ALA A 27 -6.30 16.31 -20.92
CA ALA A 27 -5.41 16.47 -19.77
C ALA A 27 -5.30 17.96 -19.36
N GLY A 28 -5.43 18.23 -18.06
CA GLY A 28 -5.44 19.59 -17.50
C GLY A 28 -6.78 20.33 -17.56
N SER A 29 -7.84 19.75 -18.15
CA SER A 29 -9.19 20.31 -17.97
C SER A 29 -9.68 20.12 -16.53
N GLU A 30 -10.68 20.89 -16.12
CA GLU A 30 -11.29 20.80 -14.79
C GLU A 30 -11.85 19.39 -14.54
N ASP A 31 -12.70 18.87 -15.43
CA ASP A 31 -13.25 17.51 -15.32
C ASP A 31 -12.17 16.43 -15.23
N HIS A 32 -11.09 16.57 -16.02
CA HIS A 32 -9.98 15.64 -15.98
C HIS A 32 -9.29 15.68 -14.61
N THR A 33 -9.01 16.88 -14.11
CA THR A 33 -8.31 17.12 -12.84
C THR A 33 -9.12 16.58 -11.66
N ILE A 34 -10.42 16.89 -11.59
CA ILE A 34 -11.31 16.42 -10.53
C ILE A 34 -11.38 14.88 -10.51
N ARG A 35 -11.55 14.25 -11.68
CA ARG A 35 -11.61 12.78 -11.77
C ARG A 35 -10.29 12.12 -11.37
N LEU A 36 -9.15 12.74 -11.72
CA LEU A 36 -7.83 12.26 -11.32
C LEU A 36 -7.60 12.41 -9.82
N GLU A 37 -8.02 13.52 -9.22
CA GLU A 37 -7.96 13.74 -7.78
C GLU A 37 -8.78 12.69 -7.02
N HIS A 38 -10.02 12.44 -7.43
CA HIS A 38 -10.84 11.37 -6.83
C HIS A 38 -10.23 9.97 -7.02
N ALA A 39 -9.54 9.70 -8.14
CA ALA A 39 -8.84 8.44 -8.32
C ALA A 39 -7.65 8.33 -7.34
N ASN A 40 -6.90 9.41 -7.13
CA ASN A 40 -5.82 9.46 -6.13
C ASN A 40 -6.35 9.33 -4.69
N ASP A 41 -7.54 9.86 -4.39
CA ASP A 41 -8.23 9.68 -3.11
C ASP A 41 -8.61 8.21 -2.89
N ALA A 42 -9.14 7.55 -3.93
CA ALA A 42 -9.44 6.12 -3.89
C ALA A 42 -8.20 5.26 -3.60
N ILE A 43 -7.06 5.59 -4.22
CA ILE A 43 -5.78 4.93 -3.93
C ILE A 43 -5.37 5.17 -2.47
N GLY A 44 -5.57 6.40 -1.95
CA GLY A 44 -5.32 6.72 -0.54
C GLY A 44 -6.18 5.91 0.41
N LEU A 45 -7.47 5.74 0.10
CA LEU A 45 -8.36 4.88 0.87
C LEU A 45 -7.88 3.42 0.86
N TRP A 46 -7.56 2.89 -0.32
CA TRP A 46 -7.02 1.53 -0.47
C TRP A 46 -5.74 1.31 0.34
N GLU A 47 -4.77 2.22 0.26
CA GLU A 47 -3.53 2.16 1.05
C GLU A 47 -3.78 2.25 2.55
N SER A 48 -4.78 3.02 2.98
CA SER A 48 -5.02 3.25 4.40
C SER A 48 -5.38 1.96 5.16
N GLU A 49 -5.98 0.99 4.47
CA GLU A 49 -6.28 -0.34 5.00
C GLU A 49 -5.02 -1.15 5.33
N ALA A 50 -3.86 -0.81 4.75
CA ALA A 50 -2.58 -1.47 5.01
C ALA A 50 -1.75 -0.80 6.11
N LEU A 51 -2.19 0.35 6.65
CA LEU A 51 -1.41 1.12 7.63
C LEU A 51 -1.30 0.43 8.99
N ASP A 52 -2.37 -0.25 9.44
CA ASP A 52 -2.39 -0.95 10.73
C ASP A 52 -1.81 -2.37 10.66
N GLY A 53 -1.55 -2.85 9.43
CA GLY A 53 -1.05 -4.19 9.14
C GLY A 53 -2.11 -5.28 9.23
N SER A 54 -3.41 -4.93 9.24
CA SER A 54 -4.52 -5.89 9.15
C SER A 54 -4.72 -6.42 7.73
N VAL A 55 -4.37 -5.60 6.73
CA VAL A 55 -4.37 -5.97 5.31
C VAL A 55 -2.96 -5.82 4.77
N VAL A 56 -2.55 -6.79 3.94
CA VAL A 56 -1.31 -6.72 3.17
C VAL A 56 -1.70 -6.72 1.70
N TRP A 57 -1.36 -5.65 1.00
CA TRP A 57 -1.48 -5.58 -0.44
C TRP A 57 -0.18 -6.06 -1.07
N GLU A 58 -0.20 -7.22 -1.72
CA GLU A 58 1.00 -7.81 -2.34
C GLU A 58 1.67 -6.87 -3.34
N SER A 59 0.89 -6.10 -4.10
CA SER A 59 1.41 -5.12 -5.05
C SER A 59 2.19 -3.95 -4.41
N LEU A 60 2.05 -3.76 -3.10
CA LEU A 60 2.78 -2.77 -2.31
C LEU A 60 3.97 -3.36 -1.56
N ILE A 61 4.17 -4.69 -1.57
CA ILE A 61 5.35 -5.29 -0.94
C ILE A 61 6.58 -4.86 -1.74
N SER A 62 7.55 -4.31 -1.02
CA SER A 62 8.83 -3.87 -1.57
C SER A 62 9.96 -4.22 -0.60
N GLU A 63 11.19 -4.12 -1.08
CA GLU A 63 12.39 -4.29 -0.28
C GLU A 63 13.34 -3.14 -0.56
N ALA A 64 13.91 -2.57 0.50
CA ALA A 64 14.92 -1.53 0.40
C ALA A 64 16.22 -1.96 1.07
N VAL A 65 17.33 -1.51 0.49
CA VAL A 65 18.66 -1.56 1.10
C VAL A 65 18.98 -0.18 1.62
N VAL A 66 19.01 -0.02 2.94
CA VAL A 66 19.33 1.25 3.62
C VAL A 66 20.78 1.19 4.09
N SER A 67 21.63 2.09 3.57
CA SER A 67 23.02 2.16 4.00
C SER A 67 23.11 2.55 5.47
N ALA A 68 23.71 1.69 6.30
CA ALA A 68 23.83 1.95 7.73
C ALA A 68 25.01 2.90 8.01
N GLY A 69 24.72 4.05 8.60
CA GLY A 69 25.72 5.03 9.03
C GLY A 69 26.47 4.64 10.31
N GLY A 70 26.20 3.46 10.89
CA GLY A 70 26.81 2.98 12.14
C GLY A 70 26.30 3.67 13.42
N ASN A 71 25.35 4.61 13.31
CA ASN A 71 24.79 5.36 14.44
C ASN A 71 23.45 4.77 14.97
N GLY A 72 22.93 3.75 14.27
CA GLY A 72 21.65 3.10 14.57
C GLY A 72 20.44 4.00 14.29
N SER A 73 20.53 4.89 13.31
CA SER A 73 19.49 5.85 12.94
C SER A 73 19.67 6.31 11.48
N ASP A 74 19.00 5.62 10.58
CA ASP A 74 19.19 5.76 9.13
C ASP A 74 17.86 6.16 8.45
N ASP A 75 17.94 6.78 7.27
CA ASP A 75 16.74 7.27 6.56
C ASP A 75 15.98 6.12 5.89
N LEU A 76 14.65 6.16 6.00
CA LEU A 76 13.79 5.22 5.28
C LEU A 76 13.69 5.61 3.79
N PRO A 77 13.28 4.65 2.93
CA PRO A 77 12.85 4.95 1.58
C PRO A 77 11.80 6.06 1.56
N SER A 78 11.87 6.95 0.56
CA SER A 78 10.92 8.08 0.43
C SER A 78 9.48 7.64 0.23
N ASP A 79 9.29 6.44 -0.30
CA ASP A 79 8.01 5.79 -0.52
C ASP A 79 7.63 4.85 0.62
N PHE A 80 8.29 4.87 1.78
CA PHE A 80 7.90 4.03 2.90
C PHE A 80 6.48 4.36 3.38
N LEU A 81 5.60 3.35 3.43
CA LEU A 81 4.26 3.43 3.99
C LEU A 81 4.24 2.81 5.40
N SER A 82 4.55 1.52 5.50
CA SER A 82 4.57 0.78 6.76
C SER A 82 5.53 -0.40 6.70
N THR A 83 5.84 -0.99 7.85
CA THR A 83 6.67 -2.21 7.89
C THR A 83 5.88 -3.43 7.43
N TYR A 84 6.47 -4.25 6.56
CA TYR A 84 5.86 -5.49 6.13
C TYR A 84 5.99 -6.58 7.22
N ARG A 85 4.92 -7.34 7.44
CA ARG A 85 4.86 -8.45 8.40
C ARG A 85 4.55 -9.73 7.64
N ALA A 86 5.58 -10.47 7.24
CA ALA A 86 5.40 -11.84 6.77
C ALA A 86 4.71 -12.66 7.88
N ASP A 87 3.76 -13.52 7.54
CA ASP A 87 3.08 -14.48 8.43
C ASP A 87 2.03 -13.91 9.41
N GLY A 88 0.97 -13.29 8.88
CA GLY A 88 -0.28 -13.08 9.64
C GLY A 88 -0.13 -12.20 10.89
N GLY A 89 0.79 -11.23 10.85
CA GLY A 89 0.91 -10.19 11.89
C GLY A 89 1.88 -10.49 13.04
N ARG A 90 2.74 -11.51 12.94
CA ARG A 90 3.61 -11.92 14.05
C ARG A 90 4.64 -10.87 14.48
N GLN A 91 5.33 -10.21 13.55
CA GLN A 91 6.16 -9.01 13.75
C GLN A 91 6.93 -8.71 12.46
N ALA A 92 7.29 -7.44 12.21
CA ALA A 92 8.19 -7.12 11.10
C ALA A 92 9.66 -7.38 11.50
N TYR A 93 10.49 -7.64 10.50
CA TYR A 93 11.92 -7.89 10.65
C TYR A 93 12.70 -7.10 9.61
N CYS A 94 13.95 -6.78 9.92
CA CYS A 94 14.95 -6.38 8.93
C CYS A 94 16.27 -7.11 9.24
N THR A 95 17.17 -7.17 8.27
CA THR A 95 18.48 -7.82 8.44
C THR A 95 19.59 -6.82 8.18
N ALA A 96 20.73 -6.95 8.86
CA ALA A 96 21.96 -6.26 8.53
C ALA A 96 23.13 -7.24 8.64
N GLY A 97 23.72 -7.60 7.50
CA GLY A 97 24.62 -8.75 7.42
C GLY A 97 23.91 -10.03 7.91
N GLU A 98 24.50 -10.71 8.89
CA GLU A 98 23.93 -11.93 9.50
C GLU A 98 22.97 -11.64 10.68
N THR A 99 22.80 -10.36 11.06
CA THR A 99 21.99 -9.99 12.22
C THR A 99 20.55 -9.71 11.81
N THR A 100 19.60 -10.42 12.40
CA THR A 100 18.16 -10.14 12.27
C THR A 100 17.68 -9.25 13.41
N TYR A 101 17.04 -8.14 13.04
CA TYR A 101 16.44 -7.20 13.97
C TYR A 101 14.93 -7.38 14.00
N ARG A 102 14.37 -7.48 15.20
CA ARG A 102 12.91 -7.55 15.40
C ARG A 102 12.30 -6.18 15.62
N GLN A 103 11.16 -5.92 15.01
CA GLN A 103 10.46 -4.66 15.23
C GLN A 103 9.96 -4.57 16.68
N VAL A 104 10.16 -3.42 17.29
CA VAL A 104 9.54 -3.03 18.56
C VAL A 104 8.91 -1.65 18.44
N THR A 105 8.07 -1.28 19.41
CA THR A 105 7.55 0.09 19.48
C THR A 105 8.68 1.08 19.80
N PRO A 106 8.55 2.37 19.39
CA PRO A 106 9.56 3.37 19.70
C PRO A 106 9.86 3.52 21.19
N GLY A 107 8.86 3.34 22.05
CA GLY A 107 9.04 3.35 23.51
C GLY A 107 9.97 2.23 24.00
N VAL A 108 9.75 1.00 23.53
CA VAL A 108 10.58 -0.16 23.89
C VAL A 108 12.00 -0.02 23.32
N GLY A 109 12.13 0.41 22.05
CA GLY A 109 13.43 0.61 21.42
C GLY A 109 14.27 1.67 22.12
N ASN A 110 13.67 2.83 22.43
CA ASN A 110 14.35 3.89 23.17
C ASN A 110 14.72 3.46 24.60
N TRP A 111 13.86 2.70 25.28
CA TRP A 111 14.16 2.14 26.60
C TRP A 111 15.34 1.16 26.54
N ARG A 112 15.34 0.19 25.61
CA ARG A 112 16.45 -0.76 25.45
C ARG A 112 17.78 -0.04 25.18
N LYS A 113 17.76 0.99 24.33
CA LYS A 113 18.94 1.82 24.06
C LYS A 113 19.44 2.55 25.31
N LYS A 114 18.52 3.12 26.11
CA LYS A 114 18.85 3.83 27.36
C LYS A 114 19.45 2.91 28.42
N GLU A 115 18.86 1.72 28.60
CA GLU A 115 19.31 0.74 29.58
C GLU A 115 20.47 -0.16 29.05
N ASN A 116 20.93 0.09 27.83
CA ASN A 116 22.01 -0.66 27.16
C ASN A 116 21.76 -2.19 27.09
N ILE A 117 20.51 -2.58 26.80
CA ILE A 117 20.09 -4.00 26.72
C ILE A 117 20.27 -4.51 25.28
N THR A 118 21.33 -5.29 25.05
CA THR A 118 21.75 -5.73 23.70
C THR A 118 21.44 -7.20 23.39
N VAL A 119 20.78 -7.91 24.32
CA VAL A 119 20.57 -9.37 24.25
C VAL A 119 19.82 -9.80 22.99
N GLU A 120 18.96 -8.94 22.45
CA GLU A 120 18.20 -9.21 21.25
C GLU A 120 18.18 -7.94 20.38
N PRO A 121 18.72 -8.01 19.14
CA PRO A 121 18.71 -6.89 18.21
C PRO A 121 17.29 -6.47 17.86
N VAL A 122 17.02 -5.17 17.98
CA VAL A 122 15.70 -4.59 17.70
C VAL A 122 15.80 -3.42 16.75
N PHE A 123 14.74 -3.21 15.97
CA PHE A 123 14.56 -1.98 15.23
C PHE A 123 13.21 -1.33 15.53
N TRP A 124 13.11 -0.03 15.29
CA TRP A 124 11.85 0.71 15.36
C TRP A 124 11.86 1.89 14.40
N ILE A 125 10.67 2.35 14.02
CA ILE A 125 10.51 3.50 13.14
C ILE A 125 10.21 4.74 13.97
N ALA A 126 10.94 5.83 13.75
CA ALA A 126 10.69 7.10 14.42
C ALA A 126 11.10 8.28 13.54
N GLY A 127 10.13 9.14 13.19
CA GLY A 127 10.38 10.38 12.47
C GLY A 127 10.99 10.18 11.08
N GLY A 128 10.47 9.21 10.31
CA GLY A 128 10.98 8.88 8.97
C GLY A 128 12.31 8.13 8.95
N LYS A 129 12.79 7.67 10.12
CA LYS A 129 14.04 6.92 10.25
C LYS A 129 13.80 5.51 10.75
N ILE A 130 14.62 4.58 10.26
CA ILE A 130 14.81 3.27 10.86
C ILE A 130 15.89 3.39 11.93
N LYS A 131 15.59 2.93 13.14
CA LYS A 131 16.54 2.91 14.25
C LYS A 131 16.83 1.47 14.62
N THR A 132 18.10 1.15 14.84
CA THR A 132 18.56 -0.19 15.21
C THR A 132 19.32 -0.15 16.54
N PHE A 133 19.15 -1.19 17.35
CA PHE A 133 19.92 -1.38 18.57
C PHE A 133 20.20 -2.87 18.82
N PRO A 134 21.48 -3.30 18.89
CA PRO A 134 22.70 -2.53 18.65
C PRO A 134 22.72 -1.86 17.26
N ALA A 135 23.48 -0.77 17.11
CA ALA A 135 23.55 -0.06 15.83
C ALA A 135 24.05 -1.00 14.73
N ALA A 136 23.32 -1.06 13.61
CA ALA A 136 23.74 -1.82 12.44
C ALA A 136 25.04 -1.25 11.86
N THR A 137 25.97 -2.13 11.50
CA THR A 137 27.27 -1.78 10.91
C THR A 137 27.39 -2.17 9.43
N SER A 138 26.38 -2.85 8.91
CA SER A 138 26.23 -3.25 7.51
C SER A 138 24.91 -2.72 6.98
N ASP A 139 24.75 -2.66 5.66
CA ASP A 139 23.50 -2.24 5.02
C ASP A 139 22.30 -3.04 5.56
N ILE A 140 21.21 -2.32 5.79
CA ILE A 140 19.97 -2.88 6.34
C ILE A 140 19.05 -3.26 5.17
N THR A 141 18.73 -4.53 5.04
CA THR A 141 17.66 -5.01 4.15
C THR A 141 16.34 -4.94 4.89
N LEU A 142 15.43 -4.09 4.42
CA LEU A 142 14.13 -3.80 5.02
C LEU A 142 13.00 -4.17 4.05
N PRO A 143 12.29 -5.28 4.31
CA PRO A 143 10.97 -5.52 3.72
C PRO A 143 9.95 -4.50 4.25
N TYR A 144 9.21 -3.87 3.35
CA TYR A 144 8.24 -2.83 3.71
C TYR A 144 7.07 -2.79 2.74
N LEU A 145 6.00 -2.14 3.16
CA LEU A 145 4.94 -1.71 2.25
C LEU A 145 5.31 -0.32 1.74
N ARG A 146 5.40 -0.18 0.41
CA ARG A 146 5.62 1.11 -0.24
C ARG A 146 4.32 1.87 -0.42
N ARG A 147 4.44 3.17 -0.64
CA ARG A 147 3.34 4.01 -1.06
C ARG A 147 2.95 3.67 -2.50
N ALA A 148 1.66 3.58 -2.72
CA ALA A 148 1.09 3.45 -4.05
C ALA A 148 1.35 4.73 -4.84
N LYS A 149 1.56 4.57 -6.13
CA LYS A 149 1.79 5.67 -7.06
C LYS A 149 0.60 6.62 -7.04
N ARG A 150 0.91 7.92 -6.93
CA ARG A 150 -0.02 9.01 -7.22
C ARG A 150 0.24 9.53 -8.60
N TYR A 151 -0.81 9.97 -9.25
CA TYR A 151 -0.78 10.36 -10.65
C TYR A 151 -1.04 11.86 -10.76
N ALA A 152 -0.18 12.54 -11.49
CA ALA A 152 -0.36 13.93 -11.87
C ALA A 152 -0.88 13.98 -13.31
N SER A 153 -1.37 15.15 -13.71
CA SER A 153 -1.76 15.30 -15.11
C SER A 153 -0.56 15.12 -16.03
N GLY A 154 -0.70 14.31 -17.07
CA GLY A 154 0.36 13.93 -18.01
C GLY A 154 1.13 12.65 -17.66
N THR A 155 0.84 11.98 -16.54
CA THR A 155 1.48 10.70 -16.14
C THR A 155 0.52 9.51 -16.15
N GLU A 156 -0.58 9.57 -16.89
CA GLU A 156 -1.72 8.64 -16.75
C GLU A 156 -1.51 7.27 -17.44
N SER A 157 -0.45 7.11 -18.23
CA SER A 157 -0.16 5.87 -18.97
C SER A 157 0.48 4.78 -18.14
N ASP A 158 0.94 5.11 -16.93
CA ASP A 158 1.65 4.17 -16.09
C ASP A 158 0.70 3.12 -15.49
N PRO A 159 1.17 1.88 -15.28
CA PRO A 159 0.34 0.80 -14.73
C PRO A 159 -0.09 1.09 -13.30
N LEU A 160 -1.31 0.66 -12.96
CA LEU A 160 -1.90 0.78 -11.64
C LEU A 160 -1.22 -0.14 -10.62
N ASP A 161 -0.95 0.38 -9.43
CA ASP A 161 -0.59 -0.43 -8.27
C ASP A 161 -1.79 -1.18 -7.67
N VAL A 162 -3.00 -0.63 -7.88
CA VAL A 162 -4.25 -1.24 -7.43
C VAL A 162 -4.63 -2.37 -8.39
N PRO A 163 -4.73 -3.62 -7.93
CA PRO A 163 -4.94 -4.77 -8.82
C PRO A 163 -6.35 -4.78 -9.45
N GLU A 164 -7.36 -4.27 -8.74
CA GLU A 164 -8.74 -4.17 -9.26
C GLU A 164 -9.04 -2.73 -9.70
N GLY A 165 -8.70 -2.38 -10.94
CA GLY A 165 -8.91 -1.03 -11.46
C GLY A 165 -10.37 -0.55 -11.44
N TYR A 166 -11.37 -1.45 -11.44
CA TYR A 166 -12.77 -1.04 -11.32
C TYR A 166 -13.13 -0.49 -9.94
N PHE A 167 -12.36 -0.82 -8.88
CA PHE A 167 -12.52 -0.16 -7.58
C PHE A 167 -12.38 1.35 -7.73
N LEU A 168 -11.33 1.81 -8.43
CA LEU A 168 -11.09 3.23 -8.69
C LEU A 168 -12.24 3.84 -9.50
N VAL A 169 -12.70 3.16 -10.55
CA VAL A 169 -13.81 3.63 -11.39
C VAL A 169 -15.08 3.88 -10.57
N TYR A 170 -15.49 2.91 -9.75
CA TYR A 170 -16.71 3.05 -8.96
C TYR A 170 -16.57 4.05 -7.82
N TYR A 171 -15.39 4.18 -7.23
CA TYR A 171 -15.15 5.23 -6.24
C TYR A 171 -15.24 6.62 -6.86
N VAL A 172 -14.60 6.87 -8.00
CA VAL A 172 -14.70 8.17 -8.67
C VAL A 172 -16.14 8.49 -9.05
N LEU A 173 -16.91 7.52 -9.57
CA LEU A 173 -18.32 7.72 -9.88
C LEU A 173 -19.13 8.10 -8.63
N SER A 174 -18.88 7.49 -7.47
CA SER A 174 -19.60 7.85 -6.25
C SER A 174 -19.33 9.30 -5.84
N GLN A 175 -18.08 9.78 -5.96
CA GLN A 175 -17.74 11.18 -5.65
C GLN A 175 -18.37 12.19 -6.62
N LEU A 176 -18.44 11.86 -7.92
CA LEU A 176 -19.12 12.71 -8.91
C LEU A 176 -20.62 12.82 -8.59
N TYR A 177 -21.31 11.69 -8.36
CA TYR A 177 -22.73 11.70 -8.00
C TYR A 177 -23.00 12.33 -6.63
N ALA A 178 -22.06 12.27 -5.69
CA ALA A 178 -22.14 13.01 -4.43
C ALA A 178 -22.16 14.54 -4.66
N THR A 179 -21.34 15.02 -5.60
CA THR A 179 -21.31 16.44 -6.01
C THR A 179 -22.64 16.88 -6.62
N ASP A 180 -23.25 16.02 -7.44
CA ASP A 180 -24.57 16.26 -8.05
C ASP A 180 -25.75 16.08 -7.08
N ARG A 181 -25.49 15.56 -5.88
CA ARG A 181 -26.49 15.20 -4.87
C ARG A 181 -27.44 14.08 -5.32
N ASP A 182 -27.00 13.22 -6.24
CA ASP A 182 -27.70 11.98 -6.58
C ASP A 182 -27.30 10.86 -5.62
N VAL A 183 -27.99 10.81 -4.48
CA VAL A 183 -27.71 9.86 -3.39
C VAL A 183 -27.85 8.40 -3.85
N ALA A 184 -28.80 8.10 -4.75
CA ALA A 184 -29.04 6.73 -5.20
C ALA A 184 -27.89 6.19 -6.05
N LEU A 185 -27.37 7.01 -6.98
CA LEU A 185 -26.22 6.64 -7.79
C LEU A 185 -24.91 6.70 -6.99
N MET A 186 -24.78 7.63 -6.05
CA MET A 186 -23.66 7.66 -5.11
C MET A 186 -23.56 6.34 -4.32
N ASP A 187 -24.63 5.94 -3.62
CA ASP A 187 -24.66 4.74 -2.77
C ASP A 187 -24.42 3.47 -3.59
N LEU A 188 -25.03 3.38 -4.78
CA LEU A 188 -24.85 2.23 -5.68
C LEU A 188 -23.37 2.05 -6.07
N ASN A 189 -22.69 3.13 -6.43
CA ASN A 189 -21.30 3.06 -6.87
C ASN A 189 -20.34 2.87 -5.69
N LEU A 190 -20.62 3.48 -4.54
CA LEU A 190 -19.83 3.25 -3.33
C LEU A 190 -19.92 1.77 -2.90
N GLY A 191 -21.11 1.18 -2.85
CA GLY A 191 -21.28 -0.24 -2.51
C GLY A 191 -20.55 -1.19 -3.47
N ARG A 192 -20.46 -0.86 -4.76
CA ARG A 192 -19.65 -1.62 -5.73
C ARG A 192 -18.15 -1.47 -5.48
N ALA A 193 -17.68 -0.27 -5.13
CA ALA A 193 -16.28 -0.06 -4.77
C ALA A 193 -15.91 -0.87 -3.51
N GLU A 194 -16.77 -0.85 -2.50
CA GLU A 194 -16.58 -1.64 -1.26
C GLU A 194 -16.58 -3.16 -1.53
N GLU A 195 -17.45 -3.66 -2.40
CA GLU A 195 -17.47 -5.06 -2.80
C GLU A 195 -16.13 -5.48 -3.44
N LEU A 196 -15.60 -4.67 -4.35
CA LEU A 196 -14.31 -4.91 -5.00
C LEU A 196 -13.14 -4.82 -4.01
N MET A 197 -13.18 -3.85 -3.09
CA MET A 197 -12.24 -3.77 -1.98
C MET A 197 -12.25 -5.05 -1.15
N GLY A 198 -13.43 -5.57 -0.80
CA GLY A 198 -13.59 -6.85 -0.10
C GLY A 198 -13.00 -8.02 -0.87
N LYS A 199 -13.21 -8.09 -2.19
CA LYS A 199 -12.63 -9.14 -3.05
C LYS A 199 -11.11 -9.09 -3.06
N MET A 200 -10.52 -7.89 -3.20
CA MET A 200 -9.06 -7.71 -3.13
C MET A 200 -8.51 -8.23 -1.79
N LYS A 201 -9.17 -7.93 -0.67
CA LYS A 201 -8.79 -8.44 0.65
C LYS A 201 -8.84 -9.96 0.71
N SER A 202 -9.92 -10.59 0.22
CA SER A 202 -10.06 -12.04 0.22
C SER A 202 -9.05 -12.77 -0.69
N GLY A 203 -8.64 -12.15 -1.79
CA GLY A 203 -7.57 -12.67 -2.64
C GLY A 203 -6.20 -12.62 -1.97
N SER A 204 -5.97 -11.63 -1.09
CA SER A 204 -4.72 -11.43 -0.37
C SER A 204 -4.52 -12.39 0.83
N VAL A 205 -5.50 -13.24 1.16
CA VAL A 205 -5.48 -14.14 2.33
C VAL A 205 -5.23 -15.62 1.97
N ASN A 206 -5.28 -16.00 0.69
CA ASN A 206 -5.44 -17.42 0.30
C ASN A 206 -4.22 -18.14 -0.33
N GLU A 207 -3.00 -17.58 -0.34
CA GLU A 207 -1.83 -18.29 -0.91
C GLU A 207 -0.90 -18.97 0.12
N HIS A 208 -1.28 -19.04 1.41
CA HIS A 208 -0.44 -19.68 2.44
C HIS A 208 -1.02 -20.88 3.19
N GLU A 209 -2.09 -21.48 2.68
CA GLU A 209 -2.52 -22.81 3.13
C GLU A 209 -2.55 -23.78 1.94
N SER A 210 -1.54 -24.67 1.87
CA SER A 210 -1.62 -26.06 1.36
C SER A 210 -0.32 -26.55 0.70
N GLU A 211 0.73 -26.82 1.50
CA GLU A 211 1.66 -27.94 1.21
C GLU A 211 2.13 -28.56 2.54
N SER A 212 1.21 -29.16 3.29
CA SER A 212 1.57 -30.16 4.30
C SER A 212 0.45 -31.18 4.44
N ASP A 213 0.27 -32.00 3.41
CA ASP A 213 -0.34 -33.32 3.58
C ASP A 213 0.10 -34.21 2.40
N PHE A 214 1.29 -34.79 2.54
CA PHE A 214 1.55 -36.07 1.90
C PHE A 214 2.12 -37.05 2.93
N VAL A 215 1.17 -37.70 3.61
CA VAL A 215 1.37 -38.98 4.28
C VAL A 215 1.79 -40.01 3.23
N ILE A 216 2.95 -40.64 3.40
CA ILE A 216 3.10 -42.05 3.01
C ILE A 216 3.68 -42.78 4.22
N GLY A 217 2.80 -43.47 4.93
CA GLY A 217 3.20 -44.63 5.71
C GLY A 217 3.31 -45.83 4.78
N THR A 218 4.42 -46.55 4.89
CA THR A 218 4.50 -48.02 4.87
C THR A 218 5.70 -48.43 5.71
#